data_AF-A0A291JN74-F1
#
_entry.id   AF-A0A291JN74-F1
#
_cell.length_a   1.000
_cell.length_b   1.000
_cell.length_c   1.000
_cell.angle_alpha   90.00
_cell.angle_beta   90.00
_cell.angle_gamma   90.00
#
_symmetry.space_group_name_H-M   'P 1'
#
loop_
_entity.id
_entity.type
_entity.pdbx_description
1 polymer ?
#
loop_
_entity_poly.entity_id
_entity_poly.type
_entity_poly.pdbx_seq_one_letter_code
_entity_poly.pdbx_strand_id
1 'polypeptide(L)'
;MDENTKKELEFTFLGFDIKIDAFYKLLYQINDILLALCFIIGSFLFFSESTTFYGTVLFVIGSFELLIRPIITIIRDIHIYKVKKDKNL
;
A
#
# COMPACT_ATOMS: atom_id res chain seq x y z
N MET A 1 30.25 -13.89 28.53
CA MET A 1 28.79 -13.76 28.74
C MET A 1 28.58 -12.34 29.19
N ASP A 2 28.14 -11.46 28.29
CA ASP A 2 27.67 -10.13 28.68
C ASP A 2 26.56 -9.71 27.71
N GLU A 3 25.33 -9.95 28.15
CA GLU A 3 24.06 -9.84 27.42
C GLU A 3 23.56 -8.39 27.33
N ASN A 4 24.46 -7.42 27.31
CA ASN A 4 24.12 -6.01 27.60
C ASN A 4 24.05 -5.09 26.37
N THR A 5 24.00 -5.64 25.14
CA THR A 5 23.89 -4.83 23.90
C THR A 5 22.56 -5.02 23.17
N LYS A 6 21.61 -5.79 23.73
CA LYS A 6 20.30 -6.06 23.11
C LYS A 6 19.10 -5.34 23.75
N LYS A 7 19.31 -4.51 24.77
CA LYS A 7 18.22 -3.95 25.59
C LYS A 7 17.73 -2.55 25.24
N GLU A 8 18.23 -1.92 24.18
CA GLU A 8 17.83 -0.53 23.84
C GLU A 8 16.88 -0.39 22.64
N LEU A 9 16.44 -1.50 22.03
CA LEU A 9 15.44 -1.47 20.95
C LEU A 9 14.05 -1.95 21.38
N GLU A 10 13.84 -2.09 22.68
CA GLU A 10 12.62 -2.58 23.30
C GLU A 10 11.67 -1.44 23.71
N PHE A 11 11.51 -0.44 22.83
CA PHE A 11 10.48 0.60 23.03
C PHE A 11 9.11 0.05 22.61
N THR A 12 8.57 -0.73 23.53
CA THR A 12 7.15 -0.99 23.81
C THR A 12 6.20 0.04 23.19
N PHE A 13 5.41 -0.38 22.19
CA PHE A 13 4.12 0.27 21.93
C PHE A 13 2.92 -0.68 21.82
N LEU A 14 3.03 -1.97 21.43
CA LEU A 14 1.87 -2.89 21.56
C LEU A 14 2.12 -4.40 21.34
N GLY A 15 3.19 -5.04 21.83
CA GLY A 15 3.28 -6.52 21.91
C GLY A 15 3.12 -7.35 20.61
N PHE A 16 2.97 -6.72 19.45
CA PHE A 16 2.99 -7.33 18.13
C PHE A 16 4.23 -6.80 17.42
N ASP A 17 5.17 -7.70 17.14
CA ASP A 17 6.37 -7.44 16.34
C ASP A 17 5.96 -7.32 14.86
N ILE A 18 5.12 -6.32 14.55
CA ILE A 18 4.67 -6.07 13.17
C ILE A 18 5.85 -5.43 12.46
N LYS A 19 6.70 -6.27 11.86
CA LYS A 19 7.69 -5.84 10.88
C LYS A 19 7.05 -4.79 9.99
N ILE A 20 7.72 -3.66 9.79
CA ILE A 20 7.27 -2.55 8.94
C ILE A 20 6.72 -3.08 7.59
N ASP A 21 7.35 -4.11 7.04
CA ASP A 21 6.89 -4.85 5.85
C ASP A 21 5.48 -5.45 5.96
N ALA A 22 5.11 -6.03 7.10
CA ALA A 22 3.79 -6.62 7.33
C ALA A 22 2.70 -5.54 7.40
N PHE A 23 3.00 -4.38 7.98
CA PHE A 23 2.08 -3.24 8.00
C PHE A 23 1.85 -2.68 6.58
N TYR A 24 2.92 -2.48 5.80
CA TYR A 24 2.80 -2.06 4.40
C TYR A 24 2.07 -3.08 3.54
N LYS A 25 2.31 -4.39 3.73
CA LYS A 25 1.55 -5.44 3.04
C LYS A 25 0.06 -5.39 3.33
N LEU A 26 -0.30 -5.17 4.60
CA LEU A 26 -1.70 -5.04 5.02
C LEU A 26 -2.34 -3.79 4.41
N LEU A 27 -1.64 -2.65 4.38
CA LEU A 27 -2.10 -1.44 3.70
C LEU A 27 -2.34 -1.66 2.20
N TYR A 28 -1.46 -2.39 1.50
CA TYR A 28 -1.68 -2.73 0.10
C TYR A 28 -2.90 -3.61 -0.11
N GLN A 29 -3.10 -4.61 0.74
CA GLN A 29 -4.30 -5.47 0.66
C GLN A 29 -5.58 -4.67 0.91
N ILE A 30 -5.57 -3.76 1.89
CA ILE A 30 -6.72 -2.88 2.15
C ILE A 30 -6.99 -1.97 0.95
N ASN A 31 -5.96 -1.36 0.36
CA ASN A 31 -6.10 -0.55 -0.86
C ASN A 31 -6.68 -1.37 -2.01
N ASP A 32 -6.20 -2.59 -2.24
CA ASP A 32 -6.68 -3.48 -3.31
C ASP A 32 -8.17 -3.86 -3.09
N ILE A 33 -8.60 -4.06 -1.83
CA ILE A 33 -10.01 -4.33 -1.49
C ILE A 33 -10.88 -3.08 -1.71
N LEU A 34 -10.44 -1.93 -1.22
CA LEU A 34 -11.18 -0.67 -1.38
C LEU A 34 -11.37 -0.34 -2.86
N LEU A 35 -10.31 -0.52 -3.64
CA LEU A 35 -10.33 -0.37 -5.08
C LEU A 35 -11.39 -1.25 -5.75
N ALA A 36 -11.42 -2.53 -5.40
CA ALA A 36 -12.40 -3.46 -5.94
C ALA A 36 -13.84 -3.03 -5.57
N LEU A 37 -14.07 -2.59 -4.33
CA LEU A 37 -15.37 -2.10 -3.88
C LEU A 37 -15.80 -0.83 -4.62
N CYS A 38 -14.90 0.14 -4.78
CA CYS A 38 -15.15 1.37 -5.54
C CYS A 38 -15.59 1.05 -6.98
N PHE A 39 -14.90 0.12 -7.65
CA PHE A 39 -15.27 -0.29 -9.01
C PHE A 39 -16.58 -1.07 -9.07
N ILE A 40 -16.84 -1.98 -8.14
CA ILE A 40 -18.09 -2.74 -8.10
C ILE A 40 -19.27 -1.78 -7.90
N ILE A 41 -19.19 -0.91 -6.89
CA ILE A 41 -20.26 0.05 -6.58
C ILE A 41 -20.42 1.04 -7.74
N GLY A 42 -19.32 1.61 -8.25
CA GLY A 42 -19.34 2.48 -9.41
C GLY A 42 -20.01 1.82 -10.62
N SER A 43 -19.71 0.55 -10.90
CA SER A 43 -20.33 -0.21 -11.98
C SER A 43 -21.85 -0.30 -11.84
N PHE A 44 -22.36 -0.51 -10.63
CA PHE A 44 -23.81 -0.49 -10.39
C PHE A 44 -24.41 0.91 -10.59
N LEU A 45 -23.71 1.97 -10.17
CA LEU A 45 -24.18 3.35 -10.33
C LEU A 45 -24.17 3.83 -11.78
N PHE A 46 -23.38 3.22 -12.67
CA PHE A 46 -23.35 3.56 -14.09
C PHE A 46 -24.58 3.05 -14.88
N PHE A 47 -25.44 2.21 -14.31
CA PHE A 47 -26.64 1.72 -15.01
C PHE A 47 -27.76 2.75 -15.15
N SER A 48 -27.75 3.84 -14.37
CA SER A 48 -28.76 4.89 -14.45
C SER A 48 -28.10 6.26 -14.62
N GLU A 49 -28.60 7.06 -15.57
CA GLU A 49 -28.14 8.44 -15.79
C GLU A 49 -28.15 9.29 -14.51
N SER A 50 -29.16 9.08 -13.65
CA SER A 50 -29.31 9.83 -12.39
C SER A 50 -28.18 9.55 -11.38
N THR A 51 -27.56 8.37 -11.44
CA THR A 51 -26.50 7.94 -10.53
C THR A 51 -25.11 7.96 -11.16
N THR A 52 -25.01 8.15 -12.48
CA THR A 52 -23.75 8.20 -13.24
C THR A 52 -22.75 9.21 -12.69
N PHE A 53 -23.20 10.37 -12.19
CA PHE A 53 -22.30 11.35 -11.57
C PHE A 53 -21.56 10.76 -10.36
N TYR A 54 -22.30 10.09 -9.46
CA TYR A 54 -21.71 9.43 -8.29
C TYR A 54 -20.82 8.24 -8.70
N GLY A 55 -21.23 7.47 -9.72
CA GLY A 55 -20.41 6.42 -10.31
C GLY A 55 -19.08 6.94 -10.85
N THR A 56 -19.09 8.13 -11.48
CA THR A 56 -17.90 8.79 -12.02
C THR A 56 -16.96 9.26 -10.90
N VAL A 57 -17.49 9.80 -9.81
CA VAL A 57 -16.66 10.18 -8.64
C VAL A 57 -15.96 8.94 -8.05
N LEU A 58 -16.68 7.83 -7.86
CA LEU A 58 -16.08 6.57 -7.40
C LEU A 58 -15.03 6.03 -8.38
N PHE A 59 -15.29 6.15 -9.68
CA PHE A 59 -14.35 5.72 -10.72
C PHE A 59 -13.06 6.53 -10.69
N VAL A 60 -13.14 7.85 -10.48
CA VAL A 60 -11.97 8.72 -10.32
C VAL A 60 -11.18 8.34 -9.07
N ILE A 61 -11.85 8.12 -7.94
CA ILE A 61 -11.19 7.67 -6.69
C ILE A 61 -10.48 6.33 -6.91
N GLY A 62 -11.18 5.34 -7.48
CA GLY A 62 -10.59 4.04 -7.81
C GLY A 62 -9.40 4.15 -8.79
N SER A 63 -9.43 5.11 -9.71
CA SER A 63 -8.30 5.35 -10.62
C SER A 63 -7.04 5.83 -9.88
N PHE A 64 -7.19 6.64 -8.83
CA PHE A 64 -6.06 7.00 -7.97
C PHE A 64 -5.57 5.82 -7.12
N GLU A 65 -6.49 5.02 -6.56
CA GLU A 65 -6.15 3.82 -5.79
C GLU A 65 -5.39 2.77 -6.62
N LEU A 66 -5.70 2.66 -7.91
CA LEU A 66 -4.94 1.85 -8.87
C LEU A 66 -3.49 2.32 -9.03
N LEU A 67 -3.22 3.63 -8.92
CA LEU A 67 -1.88 4.19 -9.11
C LEU A 67 -0.96 3.97 -7.89
N ILE A 68 -1.51 3.83 -6.68
CA ILE A 68 -0.72 3.74 -5.44
C ILE A 68 0.24 2.54 -5.48
N ARG A 69 -0.26 1.35 -5.83
CA ARG A 69 0.53 0.10 -5.89
C ARG A 69 1.69 0.14 -6.90
N PRO A 70 1.50 0.53 -8.18
CA PRO A 70 2.60 0.65 -9.14
C PRO A 70 3.60 1.75 -8.77
N ILE A 71 3.15 2.90 -8.24
CA ILE A 71 4.07 3.96 -7.79
C ILE A 71 5.06 3.43 -6.75
N ILE A 72 4.55 2.71 -5.74
CA ILE A 72 5.40 2.20 -4.67
C ILE A 72 6.33 1.09 -5.18
N THR A 73 5.84 0.24 -6.09
CA THR A 73 6.66 -0.79 -6.73
C THR A 73 7.80 -0.16 -7.53
N ILE A 74 7.53 0.88 -8.33
CA ILE A 74 8.55 1.60 -9.12
C ILE A 74 9.61 2.24 -8.20
N ILE A 75 9.19 2.94 -7.15
CA ILE A 75 10.12 3.58 -6.20
C ILE A 75 11.05 2.53 -5.56
N ARG A 76 10.48 1.40 -5.13
CA ARG A 76 11.24 0.29 -4.57
C ARG A 76 12.24 -0.28 -5.58
N ASP A 77 11.81 -0.53 -6.80
CA ASP A 77 12.64 -1.15 -7.82
C ASP A 77 13.80 -0.21 -8.26
N ILE A 78 13.56 1.10 -8.33
CA ILE A 78 14.60 2.12 -8.56
C ILE A 78 15.61 2.14 -7.40
N HIS A 79 15.14 2.10 -6.15
CA HIS A 79 16.02 2.08 -4.98
C HIS A 79 16.91 0.83 -4.96
N ILE A 80 16.35 -0.35 -5.21
CA ILE A 80 17.09 -1.61 -5.29
C ILE A 80 18.11 -1.58 -6.45
N TYR A 81 17.73 -1.07 -7.62
CA TYR A 81 18.63 -0.93 -8.76
C TYR A 81 19.84 -0.05 -8.42
N LYS A 82 19.63 1.06 -7.73
CA LYS A 82 20.70 1.97 -7.30
C LYS A 82 21.66 1.31 -6.30
N VAL A 83 21.14 0.60 -5.30
CA VAL A 83 21.95 -0.12 -4.29
C VAL A 83 22.73 -1.29 -4.91
N LYS A 84 22.15 -2.00 -5.89
CA LYS A 84 22.82 -3.13 -6.56
C LYS A 84 23.98 -2.68 -7.47
N LYS A 85 23.93 -1.45 -7.99
CA LYS A 85 25.00 -0.85 -8.79
C LYS A 85 26.25 -0.54 -7.95
N ASP A 86 26.10 -0.14 -6.68
CA ASP A 86 27.22 0.16 -5.78
C ASP A 86 27.97 -1.09 -5.27
N LYS A 87 27.36 -2.28 -5.30
CA LYS A 87 28.00 -3.54 -4.88
C LYS A 87 28.74 -4.30 -6.00
N ASN A 88 28.90 -3.71 -7.18
CA ASN A 88 29.73 -4.26 -8.26
C ASN A 88 31.01 -3.42 -8.48
N LEU A 89 31.69 -3.08 -7.39
CA LEU A 89 33.09 -2.61 -7.34
C LEU A 89 33.91 -3.60 -6.49
#